data_AF-A0A5C6BM28-F1
#
_entry.id   AF-A0A5C6BM28-F1
#
_cell.length_a   1.000
_cell.length_b   1.000
_cell.length_c   1.000
_cell.angle_alpha   90.00
_cell.angle_beta   90.00
_cell.angle_gamma   90.00
#
_symmetry.space_group_name_H-M   'P 1'
#
loop_
_entity.id
_entity.type
_entity.pdbx_description
1 polymer ?
#
loop_
_entity_poly.entity_id
_entity_poly.type
_entity_poly.pdbx_seq_one_letter_code
_entity_poly.pdbx_strand_id
1 'polypeptide(L)'
;MPRFLIVMLLVVTLVSCTETESTSPPEEAEVAGQDQVPDKGSWDWEAEFQEMKTALALGKEDAEKLRAAFESTGQEIETWWTNKGDELIKREAKIKQAVKERDLAGVKSATAAARPLRKEITELIKQRKQELLLVLPPESQTQWQAHQVADMFFDIAEELQLTDEQVEQVQAAALTAVESSTQETNPRAAAYLKLEKSIEQSILEGGQIAKFETIKRNNPMRSLSE
;
A
#
# COMPACT_ATOMS: atom_id res chain seq x y z
N MET A 1 59.47 34.54 42.76
CA MET A 1 59.52 35.46 41.60
C MET A 1 58.21 35.34 40.82
N PRO A 2 57.84 36.34 39.99
CA PRO A 2 56.65 37.21 40.09
C PRO A 2 55.29 36.50 39.87
N ARG A 3 54.19 36.93 40.52
CA ARG A 3 53.16 37.88 40.01
C ARG A 3 52.82 37.63 38.53
N PHE A 4 51.56 37.28 38.23
CA PHE A 4 50.64 38.08 37.42
C PHE A 4 49.25 37.42 37.38
N LEU A 5 48.30 38.12 37.99
CA LEU A 5 46.85 38.05 37.74
C LEU A 5 46.59 39.02 36.56
N ILE A 6 45.78 38.64 35.56
CA ILE A 6 44.94 39.50 34.70
C ILE A 6 44.18 38.57 33.72
N VAL A 7 42.88 38.36 33.93
CA VAL A 7 41.70 38.96 33.25
C VAL A 7 41.19 38.12 32.06
N MET A 8 39.90 37.80 32.17
CA MET A 8 38.89 37.54 31.13
C MET A 8 39.31 37.81 29.68
N LEU A 9 38.94 36.91 28.77
CA LEU A 9 37.87 37.22 27.81
C LEU A 9 37.36 35.96 27.12
N LEU A 10 36.05 35.79 27.18
CA LEU A 10 35.25 34.92 26.34
C LEU A 10 35.38 35.42 24.90
N VAL A 11 35.93 34.61 23.98
CA VAL A 11 35.86 34.89 22.54
C VAL A 11 35.22 33.69 21.87
N VAL A 12 33.92 33.84 21.64
CA VAL A 12 33.14 33.06 20.68
C VAL A 12 33.69 33.40 19.30
N THR A 13 34.40 32.47 18.68
CA THR A 13 34.79 32.59 17.27
C THR A 13 33.60 32.25 16.38
N LEU A 14 33.05 33.29 15.76
CA LEU A 14 32.31 33.21 14.50
C LEU A 14 33.21 32.60 13.42
N VAL A 15 32.75 31.54 12.76
CA VAL A 15 33.29 31.11 11.45
C VAL A 15 32.13 30.86 10.49
N SER A 16 32.12 31.74 9.49
CA SER A 16 31.75 31.58 8.08
C SER A 16 30.39 31.04 7.67
N CYS A 17 29.62 31.98 7.11
CA CYS A 17 28.73 31.74 5.97
C CYS A 17 29.50 31.05 4.84
N THR A 18 28.97 29.93 4.36
CA THR A 18 29.10 29.53 2.95
C THR A 18 27.70 29.20 2.46
N GLU A 19 27.32 29.88 1.38
CA GLU A 19 26.11 29.64 0.62
C GLU A 19 26.15 28.23 0.04
N THR A 20 25.16 27.43 0.42
CA THR A 20 24.57 26.44 -0.47
C THR A 20 23.06 26.61 -0.33
N GLU A 21 22.50 27.47 -1.17
CA GLU A 21 21.10 27.38 -1.57
C GLU A 21 20.90 26.01 -2.22
N SER A 22 20.34 25.08 -1.45
CA SER A 22 19.59 23.96 -1.99
C SER A 22 18.35 23.82 -1.11
N THR A 23 17.45 24.79 -1.22
CA THR A 23 16.07 24.65 -0.78
C THR A 23 15.38 23.66 -1.69
N SER A 24 15.61 22.37 -1.43
CA SER A 24 14.65 21.34 -1.83
C SER A 24 13.28 21.76 -1.29
N PRO A 25 12.20 21.71 -2.11
CA PRO A 25 10.86 21.98 -1.62
C PRO A 25 10.59 21.08 -0.40
N PRO A 26 9.89 21.57 0.63
CA PRO A 26 9.44 20.68 1.69
C PRO A 26 8.60 19.59 1.04
N GLU A 27 9.07 18.36 1.21
CA GLU A 27 8.34 17.13 0.93
C GLU A 27 6.90 17.34 1.42
N GLU A 28 5.93 17.15 0.51
CA GLU A 28 4.53 17.38 0.79
C GLU A 28 4.19 16.60 2.06
N ALA A 29 3.92 17.31 3.15
CA ALA A 29 3.43 16.69 4.36
C ALA A 29 2.12 15.99 3.99
N GLU A 30 2.17 14.67 3.83
CA GLU A 30 1.00 13.83 3.66
C GLU A 30 0.06 14.15 4.81
N VAL A 31 -1.03 14.83 4.49
CA VAL A 31 -2.08 15.13 5.45
C VAL A 31 -2.70 13.77 5.80
N ALA A 32 -2.32 13.24 6.96
CA ALA A 32 -2.86 12.01 7.51
C ALA A 32 -4.39 12.00 7.40
N GLY A 33 -4.93 11.06 6.62
CA GLY A 33 -6.36 10.88 6.39
C GLY A 33 -6.90 11.28 5.00
N GLN A 34 -6.05 11.53 4.01
CA GLN A 34 -6.54 11.55 2.62
C GLN A 34 -6.79 10.11 2.14
N ASP A 35 -8.07 9.75 1.96
CA ASP A 35 -8.45 8.69 1.02
C ASP A 35 -7.79 9.04 -0.32
N GLN A 36 -6.70 8.35 -0.68
CA GLN A 36 -6.00 8.58 -1.94
C GLN A 36 -6.98 8.34 -3.08
N VAL A 37 -7.02 9.28 -4.02
CA VAL A 37 -7.81 9.11 -5.23
C VAL A 37 -7.11 8.05 -6.09
N PRO A 38 -7.80 6.99 -6.52
CA PRO A 38 -7.26 6.10 -7.55
C PRO A 38 -6.86 6.95 -8.76
N ASP A 39 -5.63 6.83 -9.25
CA ASP A 39 -5.21 7.54 -10.46
C ASP A 39 -5.91 6.92 -11.69
N LYS A 40 -6.12 7.70 -12.75
CA LYS A 40 -6.69 7.21 -14.01
C LYS A 40 -5.85 6.05 -14.60
N GLY A 41 -4.56 6.01 -14.29
CA GLY A 41 -3.65 4.92 -14.66
C GLY A 41 -3.31 3.96 -13.50
N SER A 42 -3.93 4.06 -12.33
CA SER A 42 -3.55 3.24 -11.17
C SER A 42 -3.96 1.77 -11.26
N TRP A 43 -4.67 1.38 -12.32
CA TRP A 43 -5.10 0.00 -12.50
C TRP A 43 -4.74 -0.52 -13.89
N ASP A 44 -3.57 -1.14 -13.97
CA ASP A 44 -3.18 -1.97 -15.11
C ASP A 44 -3.84 -3.34 -14.96
N TRP A 45 -5.08 -3.43 -15.44
CA TRP A 45 -5.87 -4.66 -15.35
C TRP A 45 -5.20 -5.82 -16.09
N GLU A 46 -4.41 -5.56 -17.13
CA GLU A 46 -3.72 -6.62 -17.89
C GLU A 46 -2.56 -7.17 -17.04
N ALA A 47 -1.83 -6.33 -16.31
CA ALA A 47 -0.82 -6.79 -15.35
C ALA A 47 -1.45 -7.67 -14.25
N GLU A 48 -2.52 -7.21 -13.60
CA GLU A 48 -3.22 -7.98 -12.55
C GLU A 48 -3.81 -9.29 -13.11
N PHE A 49 -4.30 -9.28 -14.36
CA PHE A 49 -4.74 -10.49 -15.05
C PHE A 49 -3.58 -11.47 -15.29
N GLN A 50 -2.43 -11.02 -15.80
CA GLN A 50 -1.29 -11.90 -16.07
C GLN A 50 -0.71 -12.49 -14.77
N GLU A 51 -0.68 -11.70 -13.70
CA GLU A 51 -0.30 -12.15 -12.37
C GLU A 51 -1.27 -13.25 -11.90
N MET A 52 -2.57 -12.97 -11.88
CA MET A 52 -3.59 -13.93 -11.42
C MET A 52 -3.61 -15.20 -12.26
N LYS A 53 -3.48 -15.09 -13.58
CA LYS A 53 -3.36 -16.23 -14.48
C LYS A 53 -2.15 -17.10 -14.15
N THR A 54 -1.01 -16.47 -13.84
CA THR A 54 0.24 -17.17 -13.54
C THR A 54 0.17 -17.82 -12.16
N ALA A 55 -0.22 -17.07 -11.13
CA ALA A 55 -0.33 -17.53 -9.75
C ALA A 55 -1.30 -18.70 -9.59
N LEU A 56 -2.42 -18.68 -10.32
CA LEU A 56 -3.45 -19.72 -10.25
C LEU A 56 -3.28 -20.84 -11.29
N ALA A 57 -2.23 -20.77 -12.13
CA ALA A 57 -2.00 -21.70 -13.23
C ALA A 57 -3.28 -22.00 -14.05
N LEU A 58 -4.05 -20.95 -14.37
CA LEU A 58 -5.39 -21.11 -14.96
C LEU A 58 -5.34 -21.82 -16.31
N GLY A 59 -6.26 -22.78 -16.50
CA GLY A 59 -6.52 -23.39 -17.79
C GLY A 59 -7.03 -22.37 -18.81
N LYS A 60 -6.97 -22.73 -20.11
CA LYS A 60 -7.34 -21.82 -21.21
C LYS A 60 -8.76 -21.24 -21.05
N GLU A 61 -9.73 -22.07 -20.71
CA GLU A 61 -11.13 -21.66 -20.59
C GLU A 61 -11.36 -20.69 -19.43
N ASP A 62 -10.79 -20.97 -18.26
CA ASP A 62 -10.93 -20.10 -17.08
C ASP A 62 -10.15 -18.80 -17.25
N ALA A 63 -8.98 -18.85 -17.90
CA ALA A 63 -8.22 -17.66 -18.26
C ALA A 63 -8.98 -16.77 -19.25
N GLU A 64 -9.72 -17.34 -20.22
CA GLU A 64 -10.56 -16.58 -21.16
C GLU A 64 -11.75 -15.91 -20.45
N LYS A 65 -12.44 -16.63 -19.55
CA LYS A 65 -13.52 -16.06 -18.73
C LYS A 65 -13.02 -14.92 -17.84
N LEU A 66 -11.90 -15.15 -17.17
CA LEU A 66 -11.29 -14.16 -16.30
C LEU A 66 -10.85 -12.92 -17.09
N ARG A 67 -10.22 -13.11 -18.26
CA ARG A 67 -9.83 -12.01 -19.15
C ARG A 67 -11.03 -11.16 -19.56
N ALA A 68 -12.11 -11.80 -20.00
CA ALA A 68 -13.33 -11.09 -20.40
C ALA A 68 -13.92 -10.26 -19.24
N ALA A 69 -13.83 -10.77 -18.01
CA ALA A 69 -14.27 -10.05 -16.83
C ALA A 69 -13.37 -8.85 -16.48
N PHE A 70 -12.04 -9.00 -16.61
CA PHE A 70 -11.10 -7.89 -16.45
C PHE A 70 -11.32 -6.80 -17.51
N GLU A 71 -11.48 -7.19 -18.79
CA GLU A 71 -11.77 -6.27 -19.88
C GLU A 71 -13.08 -5.50 -19.63
N SER A 72 -14.15 -6.20 -19.23
CA SER A 72 -15.42 -5.57 -18.87
C SER A 72 -15.29 -4.61 -17.69
N THR A 73 -14.50 -4.98 -16.69
CA THR A 73 -14.26 -4.12 -15.52
C THR A 73 -13.47 -2.86 -15.89
N GLY A 74 -12.44 -3.02 -16.74
CA GLY A 74 -11.65 -1.91 -17.28
C GLY A 74 -12.53 -0.91 -18.02
N GLN A 75 -13.41 -1.40 -18.89
CA GLN A 75 -14.36 -0.55 -19.64
C GLN A 75 -15.32 0.22 -18.73
N GLU A 76 -15.81 -0.41 -17.66
CA GLU A 76 -16.72 0.22 -16.69
C GLU A 76 -16.02 1.35 -15.90
N ILE A 77 -14.80 1.09 -15.44
CA ILE A 77 -13.97 2.09 -14.75
C ILE A 77 -13.59 3.22 -15.71
N GLU A 78 -13.23 2.91 -16.95
CA GLU A 78 -12.92 3.91 -17.99
C GLU A 78 -14.14 4.76 -18.34
N THR A 79 -15.33 4.15 -18.41
CA THR A 79 -16.59 4.86 -18.62
C THR A 79 -16.87 5.83 -17.48
N TRP A 80 -16.60 5.41 -16.23
CA TRP A 80 -16.70 6.30 -15.08
C TRP A 80 -15.73 7.49 -15.20
N TRP A 81 -14.47 7.23 -15.54
CA TRP A 81 -13.45 8.28 -15.76
C TRP A 81 -13.83 9.24 -16.88
N THR A 82 -14.37 8.73 -17.97
CA THR A 82 -14.83 9.55 -19.11
C THR A 82 -15.98 10.48 -18.71
N ASN A 83 -16.88 10.01 -17.86
CA ASN A 83 -18.07 10.76 -17.45
C ASN A 83 -17.82 11.74 -16.29
N LYS A 84 -16.99 11.35 -15.31
CA LYS A 84 -16.86 12.06 -14.02
C LYS A 84 -15.41 12.36 -13.62
N GLY A 85 -14.43 11.79 -14.31
CA GLY A 85 -13.01 11.90 -13.99
C GLY A 85 -12.48 13.33 -14.01
N ASP A 86 -12.80 14.10 -15.06
CA ASP A 86 -12.40 15.50 -15.17
C ASP A 86 -12.94 16.37 -14.03
N GLU A 87 -14.14 16.06 -13.55
CA GLU A 87 -14.74 16.76 -12.42
C GLU A 87 -14.00 16.43 -11.12
N LEU A 88 -13.66 15.16 -10.90
CA LEU A 88 -12.87 14.74 -9.76
C LEU A 88 -11.49 15.42 -9.79
N ILE A 89 -10.77 15.40 -10.92
CA ILE A 89 -9.47 16.06 -11.10
C ILE A 89 -9.55 17.56 -10.76
N LYS A 90 -10.59 18.27 -11.22
CA LYS A 90 -10.79 19.69 -10.88
C LYS A 90 -11.04 19.91 -9.40
N ARG A 91 -11.79 19.02 -8.73
CA ARG A 91 -12.05 19.10 -7.28
C ARG A 91 -10.77 18.81 -6.48
N GLU A 92 -9.96 17.85 -6.90
CA GLU A 92 -8.65 17.56 -6.31
C GLU A 92 -7.67 18.74 -6.46
N ALA A 93 -7.63 19.37 -7.63
CA ALA A 93 -6.81 20.56 -7.86
C ALA A 93 -7.17 21.71 -6.91
N LYS A 94 -8.46 21.90 -6.60
CA LYS A 94 -8.92 22.90 -5.62
C LYS A 94 -8.47 22.57 -4.20
N ILE A 95 -8.43 21.30 -3.82
CA ILE A 95 -7.89 20.88 -2.52
C ILE A 95 -6.40 21.24 -2.46
N LYS A 96 -5.62 20.85 -3.48
CA LYS A 96 -4.18 21.17 -3.55
C LYS A 96 -3.91 22.67 -3.49
N GLN A 97 -4.72 23.46 -4.20
CA GLN A 97 -4.62 24.91 -4.16
C GLN A 97 -4.91 25.47 -2.75
N ALA A 98 -6.00 25.05 -2.12
CA ALA A 98 -6.35 25.52 -0.78
C ALA A 98 -5.30 25.12 0.27
N VAL A 99 -4.69 23.94 0.15
CA VAL A 99 -3.53 23.52 0.96
C VAL A 99 -2.35 24.47 0.76
N LYS A 100 -2.01 24.77 -0.49
CA LYS A 100 -0.91 25.69 -0.83
C LYS A 100 -1.15 27.10 -0.28
N GLU A 101 -2.38 27.56 -0.30
CA GLU A 101 -2.82 28.86 0.23
C GLU A 101 -2.99 28.86 1.76
N ARG A 102 -2.84 27.70 2.42
CA ARG A 102 -3.08 27.50 3.85
C ARG A 102 -4.50 27.88 4.29
N ASP A 103 -5.47 27.78 3.37
CA ASP A 103 -6.88 28.02 3.64
C ASP A 103 -7.56 26.76 4.17
N LEU A 104 -7.60 26.61 5.49
CA LEU A 104 -8.22 25.47 6.15
C LEU A 104 -9.74 25.36 5.85
N ALA A 105 -10.42 26.49 5.67
CA ALA A 105 -11.85 26.49 5.33
C ALA A 105 -12.06 26.02 3.88
N GLY A 106 -11.22 26.49 2.96
CA GLY A 106 -11.16 26.07 1.57
C GLY A 106 -10.86 24.58 1.43
N VAL A 107 -9.88 24.06 2.17
CA VAL A 107 -9.56 22.62 2.20
C VAL A 107 -10.77 21.81 2.64
N LYS A 108 -11.43 22.19 3.74
CA LYS A 108 -12.61 21.48 4.25
C LYS A 108 -13.75 21.48 3.23
N SER A 109 -14.02 22.62 2.61
CA SER A 109 -15.09 22.76 1.62
C SER A 109 -14.79 21.96 0.34
N ALA A 110 -13.59 22.09 -0.22
CA ALA A 110 -13.16 21.36 -1.41
C ALA A 110 -13.13 19.84 -1.18
N THR A 111 -12.69 19.39 0.01
CA THR A 111 -12.71 17.97 0.39
C THR A 111 -14.14 17.42 0.48
N ALA A 112 -15.05 18.16 1.13
CA ALA A 112 -16.47 17.77 1.19
C ALA A 112 -17.10 17.68 -0.20
N ALA A 113 -16.68 18.53 -1.13
CA ALA A 113 -17.11 18.46 -2.52
C ALA A 113 -16.50 17.27 -3.28
N ALA A 114 -15.23 16.91 -3.07
CA ALA A 114 -14.60 15.78 -3.76
C ALA A 114 -15.12 14.41 -3.25
N ARG A 115 -15.46 14.32 -1.96
CA ARG A 115 -15.80 13.07 -1.27
C ARG A 115 -16.85 12.18 -1.96
N PRO A 116 -17.98 12.69 -2.50
CA PRO A 116 -18.96 11.84 -3.18
C PRO A 116 -18.37 11.14 -4.41
N LEU A 117 -17.57 11.84 -5.22
CA LEU A 117 -16.95 11.25 -6.42
C LEU A 117 -15.87 10.25 -6.05
N ARG A 118 -15.05 10.54 -5.02
CA ARG A 118 -14.08 9.57 -4.47
C ARG A 118 -14.78 8.30 -4.02
N LYS A 119 -15.81 8.43 -3.20
CA LYS A 119 -16.57 7.29 -2.71
C LYS A 119 -17.17 6.49 -3.87
N GLU A 120 -17.72 7.17 -4.87
CA GLU A 120 -18.32 6.50 -6.02
C GLU A 120 -17.31 5.63 -6.79
N ILE A 121 -16.14 6.17 -7.15
CA ILE A 121 -15.12 5.39 -7.86
C ILE A 121 -14.51 4.30 -6.99
N THR A 122 -14.30 4.57 -5.69
CA THR A 122 -13.78 3.56 -4.76
C THR A 122 -14.74 2.39 -4.60
N GLU A 123 -16.04 2.65 -4.42
CA GLU A 123 -17.05 1.57 -4.33
C GLU A 123 -17.19 0.83 -5.66
N LEU A 124 -17.13 1.53 -6.81
CA LEU A 124 -17.13 0.88 -8.12
C LEU A 124 -15.94 -0.07 -8.26
N ILE A 125 -14.71 0.39 -8.02
CA ILE A 125 -13.51 -0.45 -8.10
C ILE A 125 -13.62 -1.64 -7.15
N LYS A 126 -14.05 -1.40 -5.91
CA LYS A 126 -14.22 -2.46 -4.90
C LYS A 126 -15.23 -3.50 -5.35
N GLN A 127 -16.42 -3.07 -5.80
CA GLN A 127 -17.46 -3.98 -6.29
C GLN A 127 -16.95 -4.79 -7.48
N ARG A 128 -16.29 -4.15 -8.44
CA ARG A 128 -15.80 -4.85 -9.62
C ARG A 128 -14.69 -5.84 -9.30
N LYS A 129 -13.77 -5.53 -8.39
CA LYS A 129 -12.77 -6.48 -7.90
C LYS A 129 -13.42 -7.70 -7.22
N GLN A 130 -14.51 -7.51 -6.47
CA GLN A 130 -15.27 -8.62 -5.91
C GLN A 130 -15.94 -9.46 -7.01
N GLU A 131 -16.54 -8.82 -8.01
CA GLU A 131 -17.14 -9.52 -9.16
C GLU A 131 -16.11 -10.33 -9.96
N LEU A 132 -14.90 -9.81 -10.14
CA LEU A 132 -13.78 -10.53 -10.78
C LEU A 132 -13.46 -11.84 -10.05
N LEU A 133 -13.37 -11.81 -8.73
CA LEU A 133 -13.09 -13.02 -7.94
C LEU A 133 -14.19 -14.07 -8.08
N LEU A 134 -15.45 -13.65 -8.21
CA LEU A 134 -16.58 -14.57 -8.37
C LEU A 134 -16.60 -15.32 -9.71
N VAL A 135 -15.79 -14.88 -10.69
CA VAL A 135 -15.59 -15.62 -11.96
C VAL A 135 -14.77 -16.88 -11.74
N LEU A 136 -13.91 -16.88 -10.72
CA LEU A 136 -13.05 -18.00 -10.39
C LEU A 136 -13.81 -19.09 -9.61
N PRO A 137 -13.44 -20.37 -9.76
CA PRO A 137 -13.86 -21.42 -8.83
C PRO A 137 -13.49 -21.06 -7.38
N PRO A 138 -14.27 -21.50 -6.36
CA PRO A 138 -13.98 -21.18 -4.96
C PRO A 138 -12.56 -21.54 -4.50
N GLU A 139 -12.00 -22.64 -4.99
CA GLU A 139 -10.62 -23.05 -4.68
C GLU A 139 -9.60 -22.03 -5.22
N SER A 140 -9.78 -21.58 -6.45
CA SER A 140 -8.94 -20.55 -7.07
C SER A 140 -9.10 -19.18 -6.40
N GLN A 141 -10.27 -18.87 -5.84
CA GLN A 141 -10.47 -17.67 -5.03
C GLN A 141 -9.61 -17.71 -3.75
N THR A 142 -9.62 -18.85 -3.05
CA THR A 142 -8.80 -19.06 -1.85
C THR A 142 -7.31 -19.01 -2.18
N GLN A 143 -6.88 -19.66 -3.27
CA GLN A 143 -5.50 -19.62 -3.74
C GLN A 143 -5.05 -18.20 -4.09
N TRP A 144 -5.91 -17.41 -4.73
CA TRP A 144 -5.60 -16.02 -5.05
C TRP A 144 -5.46 -15.17 -3.79
N GLN A 145 -6.38 -15.33 -2.84
CA GLN A 145 -6.28 -14.64 -1.55
C GLN A 145 -5.00 -15.04 -0.80
N ALA A 146 -4.60 -16.32 -0.86
CA ALA A 146 -3.36 -16.80 -0.27
C ALA A 146 -2.13 -16.16 -0.93
N HIS A 147 -2.11 -16.09 -2.28
CA HIS A 147 -1.09 -15.38 -3.05
C HIS A 147 -0.97 -13.92 -2.60
N GLN A 148 -2.09 -13.18 -2.53
CA GLN A 148 -2.09 -11.78 -2.08
C GLN A 148 -1.59 -11.60 -0.64
N VAL A 149 -1.91 -12.53 0.26
CA VAL A 149 -1.43 -12.49 1.66
C VAL A 149 0.07 -12.79 1.75
N ALA A 150 0.58 -13.70 0.91
CA ALA A 150 2.00 -14.01 0.81
C ALA A 150 2.80 -12.84 0.20
N ASP A 151 2.32 -12.25 -0.90
CA ASP A 151 2.95 -11.09 -1.55
C ASP A 151 3.05 -9.89 -0.61
N MET A 152 2.00 -9.63 0.18
CA MET A 152 2.05 -8.57 1.20
C MET A 152 3.18 -8.80 2.21
N PHE A 153 3.44 -10.07 2.58
CA PHE A 153 4.58 -10.39 3.43
C PHE A 153 5.90 -10.20 2.70
N PHE A 154 6.04 -10.66 1.45
CA PHE A 154 7.28 -10.51 0.68
C PHE A 154 7.65 -9.04 0.42
N ASP A 155 6.66 -8.19 0.15
CA ASP A 155 6.84 -6.75 0.00
C ASP A 155 7.37 -6.07 1.26
N ILE A 156 6.98 -6.55 2.44
CA ILE A 156 7.41 -6.00 3.73
C ILE A 156 8.75 -6.60 4.15
N ALA A 157 8.98 -7.86 3.81
CA ALA A 157 10.08 -8.69 4.31
C ALA A 157 11.18 -8.95 3.27
N GLU A 158 11.27 -8.14 2.21
CA GLU A 158 12.27 -8.26 1.13
C GLU A 158 13.70 -8.42 1.67
N GLU A 159 14.03 -7.68 2.75
CA GLU A 159 15.34 -7.70 3.41
C GLU A 159 15.69 -9.02 4.13
N LEU A 160 14.72 -9.91 4.33
CA LEU A 160 14.96 -11.21 4.98
C LEU A 160 15.73 -12.19 4.09
N GLN A 161 15.76 -11.95 2.77
CA GLN A 161 16.45 -12.78 1.77
C GLN A 161 16.13 -14.27 1.97
N LEU A 162 14.85 -14.61 1.87
CA LEU A 162 14.37 -15.98 2.05
C LEU A 162 14.93 -16.90 0.97
N THR A 163 15.19 -18.16 1.34
CA THR A 163 15.51 -19.20 0.36
C THR A 163 14.27 -19.60 -0.43
N ASP A 164 14.47 -20.23 -1.60
CA ASP A 164 13.35 -20.76 -2.40
C ASP A 164 12.45 -21.71 -1.58
N GLU A 165 13.05 -22.55 -0.74
CA GLU A 165 12.31 -23.44 0.18
C GLU A 165 11.47 -22.65 1.19
N GLN A 166 12.02 -21.57 1.77
CA GLN A 166 11.27 -20.71 2.69
C GLN A 166 10.14 -19.97 1.96
N VAL A 167 10.34 -19.55 0.71
CA VAL A 167 9.30 -18.93 -0.12
C VAL A 167 8.13 -19.90 -0.34
N GLU A 168 8.41 -21.15 -0.71
CA GLU A 168 7.39 -22.19 -0.87
C GLU A 168 6.64 -22.46 0.46
N GLN A 169 7.37 -22.50 1.58
CA GLN A 169 6.77 -22.65 2.91
C GLN A 169 5.85 -21.47 3.27
N VAL A 170 6.24 -20.23 2.95
CA VAL A 170 5.40 -19.04 3.16
C VAL A 170 4.12 -19.15 2.34
N GLN A 171 4.21 -19.51 1.07
CA GLN A 171 3.03 -19.67 0.20
C GLN A 171 2.07 -20.75 0.71
N ALA A 172 2.60 -21.90 1.17
CA ALA A 172 1.79 -22.97 1.76
C ALA A 172 1.15 -22.55 3.10
N ALA A 173 1.89 -21.83 3.94
CA ALA A 173 1.36 -21.28 5.19
C ALA A 173 0.28 -20.22 4.95
N ALA A 174 0.42 -19.40 3.91
CA ALA A 174 -0.56 -18.40 3.53
C ALA A 174 -1.91 -19.03 3.14
N LEU A 175 -1.88 -20.13 2.39
CA LEU A 175 -3.09 -20.88 2.05
C LEU A 175 -3.81 -21.39 3.31
N THR A 176 -3.08 -22.04 4.20
CA THR A 176 -3.62 -22.52 5.49
C THR A 176 -4.20 -21.37 6.34
N ALA A 177 -3.53 -20.22 6.33
CA ALA A 177 -3.95 -19.04 7.08
C ALA A 177 -5.25 -18.43 6.52
N VAL A 178 -5.41 -18.39 5.19
CA VAL A 178 -6.64 -17.91 4.54
C VAL A 178 -7.80 -18.86 4.82
N GLU A 179 -7.62 -20.17 4.60
CA GLU A 179 -8.67 -21.18 4.82
C GLU A 179 -9.22 -21.12 6.26
N SER A 180 -8.33 -20.98 7.24
CA SER A 180 -8.69 -20.91 8.66
C SER A 180 -9.25 -19.55 9.10
N SER A 181 -9.28 -18.53 8.24
CA SER A 181 -9.72 -17.16 8.57
C SER A 181 -11.03 -16.75 7.92
N THR A 182 -11.65 -17.64 7.14
CA THR A 182 -12.89 -17.36 6.38
C THR A 182 -14.07 -16.89 7.24
N GLN A 183 -14.12 -17.23 8.53
CA GLN A 183 -15.20 -16.86 9.46
C GLN A 183 -14.89 -15.63 10.33
N GLU A 184 -13.72 -15.01 10.16
CA GLU A 184 -13.30 -13.86 10.95
C GLU A 184 -14.00 -12.58 10.48
N THR A 185 -14.09 -11.56 11.34
CA THR A 185 -14.71 -10.27 10.98
C THR A 185 -13.98 -9.57 9.83
N ASN A 186 -12.66 -9.71 9.79
CA ASN A 186 -11.82 -9.34 8.66
C ASN A 186 -10.94 -10.54 8.28
N PRO A 187 -11.38 -11.39 7.34
CA PRO A 187 -10.67 -12.61 6.97
C PRO A 187 -9.25 -12.38 6.48
N ARG A 188 -9.00 -11.30 5.72
CA ARG A 188 -7.68 -11.00 5.14
C ARG A 188 -6.67 -10.59 6.21
N ALA A 189 -7.04 -9.64 7.07
CA ALA A 189 -6.20 -9.23 8.19
C ALA A 189 -5.92 -10.40 9.16
N ALA A 190 -6.94 -11.23 9.45
CA ALA A 190 -6.75 -12.40 10.29
C ALA A 190 -5.84 -13.46 9.65
N ALA A 191 -5.96 -13.68 8.34
CA ALA A 191 -5.07 -14.58 7.60
C ALA A 191 -3.62 -14.07 7.65
N TYR A 192 -3.39 -12.79 7.42
CA TYR A 192 -2.05 -12.22 7.48
C TYR A 192 -1.43 -12.35 8.88
N LEU A 193 -2.16 -12.05 9.95
CA LEU A 193 -1.67 -12.26 11.32
C LEU A 193 -1.37 -13.72 11.65
N LYS A 194 -2.13 -14.67 11.07
CA LYS A 194 -1.85 -16.11 11.22
C LYS A 194 -0.60 -16.51 10.43
N LEU A 195 -0.41 -15.96 9.22
CA LEU A 195 0.79 -16.15 8.42
C LEU A 195 2.03 -15.65 9.16
N GLU A 196 2.02 -14.41 9.68
CA GLU A 196 3.14 -13.84 10.44
C GLU A 196 3.57 -14.77 11.60
N LYS A 197 2.60 -15.30 12.35
CA LYS A 197 2.88 -16.25 13.44
C LYS A 197 3.51 -17.54 12.94
N SER A 198 3.03 -18.10 11.83
CA SER A 198 3.60 -19.31 11.24
C SER A 198 5.05 -19.07 10.79
N ILE A 199 5.30 -17.92 10.18
CA ILE A 199 6.62 -17.54 9.67
C ILE A 199 7.64 -17.46 10.82
N GLU A 200 7.27 -16.79 11.91
CA GLU A 200 8.13 -16.66 13.10
C GLU A 200 8.41 -18.00 13.80
N GLN A 201 7.43 -18.90 13.82
CA GLN A 201 7.51 -20.13 14.61
C GLN A 201 8.19 -21.28 13.87
N SER A 202 8.09 -21.33 12.54
CA SER A 202 8.45 -22.54 11.80
C SER A 202 9.14 -22.32 10.46
N ILE A 203 9.31 -21.09 9.96
CA ILE A 203 9.91 -20.83 8.64
C ILE A 203 11.21 -20.04 8.76
N LEU A 204 11.22 -18.95 9.53
CA LEU A 204 12.42 -18.15 9.71
C LEU A 204 13.42 -18.85 10.62
N GLU A 205 14.70 -18.73 10.27
CA GLU A 205 15.79 -19.37 11.01
C GLU A 205 16.84 -18.34 11.46
N GLY A 206 17.55 -18.69 12.54
CA GLY A 206 18.70 -17.93 13.02
C GLY A 206 18.40 -16.44 13.24
N GLY A 207 19.22 -15.58 12.61
CA GLY A 207 19.11 -14.13 12.73
C GLY A 207 17.90 -13.50 12.00
N GLN A 208 17.17 -14.27 11.18
CA GLN A 208 16.03 -13.75 10.41
C GLN A 208 14.87 -13.32 11.32
N ILE A 209 14.63 -14.02 12.43
CA ILE A 209 13.57 -13.68 13.40
C ILE A 209 13.79 -12.27 13.98
N ALA A 210 15.02 -11.96 14.39
CA ALA A 210 15.35 -10.64 14.95
C ALA A 210 15.22 -9.51 13.91
N LYS A 211 15.56 -9.79 12.65
CA LYS A 211 15.33 -8.85 11.54
C LYS A 211 13.84 -8.64 11.30
N PHE A 212 13.05 -9.71 11.25
CA PHE A 212 11.61 -9.63 11.01
C PHE A 212 10.89 -8.84 12.12
N GLU A 213 11.27 -9.06 13.38
CA GLU A 213 10.80 -8.26 14.51
C GLU A 213 11.14 -6.76 14.37
N THR A 214 12.29 -6.43 13.79
CA THR A 214 12.66 -5.04 13.50
C THR A 214 11.81 -4.46 12.37
N ILE A 215 11.59 -5.23 11.30
CA ILE A 215 10.75 -4.85 10.16
C ILE A 215 9.32 -4.55 10.62
N LYS A 216 8.73 -5.41 11.46
CA LYS A 216 7.39 -5.21 12.02
C LYS A 216 7.26 -3.93 12.84
N ARG A 217 8.29 -3.59 13.65
CA ARG A 217 8.30 -2.34 14.43
C ARG A 217 8.38 -1.10 13.55
N ASN A 218 9.05 -1.20 12.40
CA ASN A 218 9.16 -0.12 11.43
C ASN A 218 7.92 -0.03 10.52
N ASN A 219 7.14 -1.11 10.38
CA ASN A 219 5.94 -1.19 9.56
C ASN A 219 4.68 -1.63 10.34
N PRO A 220 4.34 -1.01 11.48
CA PRO A 220 3.35 -1.53 12.44
C PRO A 220 1.89 -1.51 11.94
N MET A 221 1.61 -0.87 10.80
CA MET A 221 0.25 -0.60 10.31
C MET A 221 -0.13 -1.39 9.04
N ARG A 222 0.83 -1.89 8.25
CA ARG A 222 0.50 -2.68 7.04
C ARG A 222 -0.16 -4.02 7.36
N SER A 223 0.05 -4.56 8.55
CA SER A 223 -0.51 -5.84 9.00
C SER A 223 -1.99 -5.81 9.43
N LEU A 224 -2.58 -4.62 9.59
CA LEU A 224 -3.92 -4.44 10.19
C LEU A 224 -4.86 -3.51 9.40
N SER A 225 -4.44 -2.94 8.27
CA SER A 225 -5.14 -1.83 7.61
C SER A 225 -5.91 -2.16 6.32
N GLU A 226 -6.12 -3.43 5.99
CA GLU A 226 -7.08 -3.86 4.95
C GLU A 226 -8.23 -4.66 5.54
#